data_AF-A0A1H5VUE0-F1
#
_entry.id   AF-A0A1H5VUE0-F1
#
_cell.length_a   1.000
_cell.length_b   1.000
_cell.length_c   1.000
_cell.angle_alpha   90.00
_cell.angle_beta   90.00
_cell.angle_gamma   90.00
#
_symmetry.space_group_name_H-M   'P 1'
#
loop_
_entity.id
_entity.type
_entity.pdbx_description
1 polymer ?
#
loop_
_entity_poly.entity_id
_entity_poly.type
_entity_poly.pdbx_seq_one_letter_code
_entity_poly.pdbx_strand_id
1 'polypeptide(L)'
;MLINIWNKITVYCLNHEEPVPMVIMSNTKLIKTPFYTCSTTIEGEGVDAKFDGNAGLNCANRMNLDDYQNMILKFINMIEKEPPTTNFENFSFYYKGARQKLYVQVLKFNDKEIRLGVKNITILGK
;
A
#
# COMPACT_ATOMS: atom_id res chain seq x y z
N MET A 1 -16.48 16.92 -7.65
CA MET A 1 -16.32 17.34 -6.24
C MET A 1 -14.89 17.00 -5.85
N LEU A 2 -14.03 18.00 -5.64
CA LEU A 2 -12.63 17.78 -5.23
C LEU A 2 -12.62 17.38 -3.75
N ILE A 3 -13.01 16.14 -3.46
CA ILE A 3 -12.86 15.57 -2.13
C ILE A 3 -11.35 15.37 -1.97
N ASN A 4 -10.74 16.04 -0.99
CA ASN A 4 -9.37 15.73 -0.60
C ASN A 4 -9.38 14.32 0.02
N ILE A 5 -9.27 13.28 -0.80
CA ILE A 5 -9.31 11.89 -0.34
C ILE A 5 -7.96 11.42 0.19
N TRP A 6 -6.89 12.18 -0.05
CA TRP A 6 -5.52 11.79 0.32
C TRP A 6 -5.36 11.56 1.81
N ASN A 7 -6.06 12.34 2.64
CA ASN A 7 -6.04 12.17 4.10
C ASN A 7 -6.92 11.01 4.59
N LYS A 8 -7.75 10.41 3.71
CA LYS A 8 -8.62 9.27 4.03
C LYS A 8 -8.01 7.93 3.61
N ILE A 9 -6.98 7.95 2.76
CA ILE A 9 -6.39 6.75 2.19
C ILE A 9 -5.35 6.17 3.14
N THR A 10 -5.51 4.90 3.45
CA THR A 10 -4.53 4.07 4.14
C THR A 10 -4.27 2.80 3.34
N VAL A 11 -3.02 2.34 3.35
CA VAL A 11 -2.59 1.18 2.55
C VAL A 11 -2.31 -0.01 3.46
N TYR A 12 -2.72 -1.19 3.02
CA TYR A 12 -2.56 -2.45 3.74
C TYR A 12 -1.87 -3.49 2.85
N CYS A 13 -1.11 -4.38 3.45
CA CYS A 13 -0.37 -5.45 2.80
C CYS A 13 -1.27 -6.69 2.67
N LEU A 14 -1.47 -7.18 1.45
CA LEU A 14 -2.24 -8.40 1.15
C LEU A 14 -1.38 -9.67 1.03
N ASN A 15 -0.16 -9.65 1.58
CA ASN A 15 0.72 -10.82 1.58
C ASN A 15 0.60 -11.68 2.86
N HIS A 16 -0.19 -11.23 3.83
CA HIS A 16 -0.45 -11.94 5.07
C HIS A 16 -1.89 -12.47 5.05
N GLU A 17 -2.20 -13.45 5.90
CA GLU A 17 -3.56 -14.00 6.02
C GLU A 17 -4.60 -12.90 6.31
N GLU A 18 -4.22 -11.93 7.15
CA GLU A 18 -5.00 -10.72 7.40
C GLU A 18 -4.27 -9.47 6.87
N PRO A 19 -4.99 -8.48 6.29
CA PRO A 19 -4.35 -7.27 5.79
C PRO A 19 -3.62 -6.47 6.89
N VAL A 20 -2.32 -6.23 6.71
CA VAL A 20 -1.48 -5.50 7.70
C VAL A 20 -1.23 -4.06 7.24
N PRO A 21 -1.36 -3.03 8.09
CA PRO A 21 -1.05 -1.65 7.71
C PRO A 21 0.36 -1.50 7.14
N MET A 22 0.48 -0.79 6.01
CA MET A 22 1.76 -0.41 5.42
C MET A 22 2.18 0.98 5.89
N VAL A 23 3.47 1.13 6.17
CA VAL A 23 4.10 2.37 6.61
C VAL A 23 5.25 2.74 5.69
N ILE A 24 5.59 4.03 5.64
CA ILE A 24 6.79 4.49 4.94
C ILE A 24 8.00 4.13 5.79
N MET A 25 8.89 3.33 5.23
CA MET A 25 10.21 3.07 5.79
C MET A 25 11.24 3.95 5.08
N SER A 26 12.01 4.70 5.86
CA SER A 26 13.05 5.61 5.39
C SER A 26 14.14 5.77 6.46
N ASN A 27 15.21 6.51 6.13
CA ASN A 27 16.22 6.99 7.08
C ASN A 27 16.96 5.91 7.88
N THR A 28 17.39 4.83 7.23
CA THR A 28 18.35 3.90 7.84
C THR A 28 19.71 4.04 7.17
N LYS A 29 20.81 3.63 7.83
CA LYS A 29 22.15 3.65 7.22
C LYS A 29 22.22 2.87 5.88
N LEU A 30 21.30 1.94 5.66
CA LEU A 30 21.23 1.06 4.50
C LEU A 30 20.16 1.48 3.46
N ILE A 31 19.07 2.13 3.90
CA ILE A 31 17.96 2.55 3.02
C ILE A 31 17.97 4.06 2.84
N LYS A 32 18.43 4.48 1.67
CA LYS A 32 18.43 5.89 1.26
C LYS A 32 17.13 6.32 0.57
N THR A 33 16.42 5.39 -0.07
CA THR A 33 15.19 5.68 -0.82
C THR A 33 13.98 5.20 -0.04
N PRO A 34 13.01 6.06 0.29
CA PRO A 34 11.83 5.67 1.04
C PRO A 34 10.94 4.71 0.23
N PHE A 35 10.25 3.81 0.92
CA PHE A 35 9.24 2.92 0.33
C PHE A 35 8.19 2.49 1.36
N TYR A 36 7.01 2.11 0.90
CA TYR A 36 5.97 1.47 1.69
C TYR A 36 6.26 -0.01 1.92
N THR A 37 6.12 -0.47 3.16
CA THR A 37 6.18 -1.89 3.54
C THR A 37 5.25 -2.16 4.72
N CYS A 38 4.94 -3.42 5.03
CA CYS A 38 4.09 -3.75 6.18
C CYS A 38 4.80 -3.45 7.50
N SER A 39 4.02 -3.01 8.49
CA SER A 39 4.48 -2.64 9.84
C SER A 39 5.14 -3.80 10.61
N THR A 40 4.82 -5.06 10.29
CA THR A 40 5.50 -6.25 10.86
C THR A 40 6.98 -6.34 10.49
N THR A 41 7.46 -5.52 9.55
CA THR A 41 8.90 -5.37 9.25
C THR A 41 9.63 -4.54 10.32
N ILE A 42 8.91 -3.93 11.27
CA ILE A 42 9.41 -3.00 12.28
C ILE A 42 9.04 -3.53 13.68
N GLU A 43 9.78 -4.50 14.22
CA GLU A 43 9.63 -4.93 15.62
C GLU A 43 10.71 -4.35 16.53
N GLY A 44 10.28 -3.58 17.56
CA GLY A 44 11.04 -3.08 18.71
C GLY A 44 10.80 -1.58 19.02
N GLU A 45 10.89 -1.17 20.29
CA GLU A 45 10.86 0.26 20.66
C GLU A 45 12.18 0.95 20.29
N GLY A 46 12.12 2.01 19.47
CA GLY A 46 13.28 2.85 19.12
C GLY A 46 14.26 2.27 18.08
N VAL A 47 13.86 1.29 17.27
CA VAL A 47 14.77 0.56 16.37
C VAL A 47 14.88 1.16 14.97
N ASP A 48 16.11 1.48 14.57
CA ASP A 48 16.57 1.39 13.19
C ASP A 48 16.10 0.07 12.57
N ALA A 49 15.58 0.08 11.34
CA ALA A 49 15.12 -1.14 10.67
C ALA A 49 16.23 -2.22 10.71
N LYS A 50 16.03 -3.26 11.51
CA LYS A 50 17.01 -4.34 11.68
C LYS A 50 16.89 -5.31 10.52
N PHE A 51 17.87 -5.26 9.62
CA PHE A 51 18.13 -6.32 8.65
C PHE A 51 19.13 -7.31 9.25
N ASP A 52 18.75 -8.03 10.32
CA ASP A 52 19.56 -9.16 10.76
C ASP A 52 19.08 -10.45 10.08
N GLY A 53 20.02 -11.38 9.88
CA GLY A 53 19.80 -12.62 9.13
C GLY A 53 18.90 -13.64 9.84
N ASN A 54 18.34 -13.30 11.01
CA ASN A 54 17.47 -14.17 11.81
C ASN A 54 16.08 -13.56 12.05
N ALA A 55 15.81 -12.33 11.59
CA ALA A 55 14.46 -11.81 11.51
C ALA A 55 13.67 -12.62 10.46
N GLY A 56 12.69 -13.40 10.93
CA GLY A 56 11.74 -14.04 10.05
C GLY A 56 11.11 -13.01 9.11
N LEU A 57 11.46 -13.15 7.82
CA LEU A 57 10.68 -12.68 6.67
C LEU A 57 10.41 -11.16 6.60
N ASN A 58 11.42 -10.40 6.17
CA ASN A 58 11.22 -9.12 5.49
C ASN A 58 10.12 -9.28 4.41
N CYS A 59 8.92 -8.73 4.65
CA CYS A 59 7.83 -8.88 3.69
C CYS A 59 8.25 -8.29 2.33
N ALA A 60 8.24 -9.14 1.31
CA ALA A 60 8.64 -8.77 -0.03
C ALA A 60 7.61 -7.84 -0.72
N ASN A 61 6.44 -7.67 -0.11
CA ASN A 61 5.43 -6.73 -0.54
C ASN A 61 5.84 -5.28 -0.24
N ARG A 62 6.61 -4.70 -1.16
CA ARG A 62 7.13 -3.33 -1.06
C ARG A 62 6.64 -2.50 -2.23
N MET A 63 6.34 -1.23 -1.97
CA MET A 63 5.88 -0.27 -2.98
C MET A 63 6.68 1.02 -2.87
N ASN A 64 7.26 1.48 -3.97
CA ASN A 64 7.93 2.79 -3.97
C ASN A 64 6.89 3.94 -3.97
N LEU A 65 7.34 5.16 -3.61
CA LEU A 65 6.42 6.29 -3.44
C LEU A 65 5.81 6.76 -4.76
N ASP A 66 6.53 6.63 -5.88
CA ASP A 66 6.01 7.02 -7.21
C ASP A 66 4.87 6.08 -7.63
N ASP A 67 5.05 4.77 -7.46
CA ASP A 67 4.02 3.77 -7.75
C ASP A 67 2.83 3.93 -6.79
N TYR A 68 3.06 4.28 -5.52
CA TYR A 68 1.98 4.64 -4.58
C TYR A 68 1.15 5.82 -5.10
N GLN A 69 1.79 6.96 -5.41
CA GLN A 69 1.09 8.16 -5.85
C GLN A 69 0.28 7.89 -7.12
N ASN A 70 0.88 7.23 -8.11
CA ASN A 70 0.22 6.94 -9.37
C ASN A 70 -0.89 5.88 -9.23
N MET A 71 -0.74 4.92 -8.31
CA MET A 71 -1.80 3.97 -7.96
C MET A 71 -3.01 4.72 -7.37
N ILE A 72 -2.78 5.67 -6.45
CA ILE A 72 -3.86 6.48 -5.88
C ILE A 72 -4.53 7.36 -6.93
N LEU A 73 -3.75 8.03 -7.79
CA LEU A 73 -4.30 8.83 -8.89
C LEU A 73 -5.15 7.98 -9.84
N LYS A 74 -4.72 6.76 -10.15
CA LYS A 74 -5.53 5.82 -10.93
C LYS A 74 -6.84 5.49 -10.22
N PHE A 75 -6.80 5.21 -8.92
CA PHE A 75 -8.00 4.93 -8.14
C PHE A 75 -8.97 6.12 -8.12
N ILE A 76 -8.46 7.34 -7.90
CA ILE A 76 -9.24 8.59 -7.96
C ILE A 76 -9.98 8.71 -9.30
N ASN A 77 -9.25 8.56 -10.41
CA ASN A 77 -9.82 8.65 -11.76
C ASN A 77 -10.87 7.56 -12.04
N MET A 78 -10.84 6.44 -11.31
CA MET A 78 -11.87 5.39 -11.43
C MET A 78 -13.11 5.77 -10.62
N ILE A 79 -12.96 6.23 -9.38
CA ILE A 79 -14.10 6.60 -8.54
C ILE A 79 -14.83 7.86 -9.03
N GLU A 80 -14.11 8.81 -9.65
CA GLU A 80 -14.70 10.04 -10.19
C GLU A 80 -15.63 9.81 -11.39
N LYS A 81 -15.53 8.66 -12.05
CA LYS A 81 -16.38 8.28 -13.18
C LYS A 81 -17.72 7.68 -12.75
N GLU A 82 -17.82 7.27 -11.49
CA GLU A 82 -19.00 6.60 -10.96
C GLU A 82 -19.86 7.58 -10.15
N PRO A 83 -21.16 7.27 -9.96
CA PRO A 83 -22.01 8.05 -9.07
C PRO A 83 -21.45 8.13 -7.65
N PRO A 84 -21.62 9.26 -6.91
CA PRO A 84 -21.13 9.41 -5.54
C PRO A 84 -21.67 8.40 -4.53
N THR A 85 -22.78 7.73 -4.85
CA THR A 85 -23.42 6.69 -4.01
C THR A 85 -22.83 5.30 -4.20
N THR A 86 -21.83 5.15 -5.07
CA THR A 86 -21.23 3.86 -5.39
C THR A 86 -20.37 3.36 -4.23
N ASN A 87 -20.65 2.16 -3.73
CA ASN A 87 -19.79 1.48 -2.78
C ASN A 87 -18.69 0.71 -3.54
N PHE A 88 -17.43 1.03 -3.26
CA PHE A 88 -16.28 0.36 -3.86
C PHE A 88 -15.71 -0.77 -3.00
N GLU A 89 -16.31 -1.15 -1.87
CA GLU A 89 -15.83 -2.29 -1.08
C GLU A 89 -15.71 -3.57 -1.92
N ASN A 90 -14.60 -4.29 -1.74
CA ASN A 90 -14.19 -5.46 -2.51
C ASN A 90 -13.90 -5.21 -4.00
N PHE A 91 -14.05 -3.98 -4.49
CA PHE A 91 -13.57 -3.62 -5.82
C PHE A 91 -12.06 -3.87 -5.89
N SER A 92 -11.61 -4.46 -7.00
CA SER A 92 -10.19 -4.67 -7.23
C SER A 92 -9.76 -4.21 -8.60
N PHE A 93 -8.52 -3.76 -8.68
CA PHE A 93 -7.92 -3.31 -9.93
C PHE A 93 -6.42 -3.60 -9.93
N TYR A 94 -5.85 -3.66 -11.12
CA TYR A 94 -4.42 -3.77 -11.30
C TYR A 94 -3.83 -2.41 -11.64
N TYR A 95 -2.74 -2.05 -10.98
CA TYR A 95 -1.88 -0.92 -11.35
C TYR A 95 -0.59 -1.47 -11.99
N LYS A 96 -0.15 -0.85 -13.10
CA LYS A 96 1.11 -1.17 -13.77
C LYS A 96 1.93 0.11 -13.86
N GLY A 97 2.91 0.22 -12.98
CA GLY A 97 3.90 1.29 -12.98
C GLY A 97 5.11 0.95 -13.86
N ALA A 98 6.14 1.80 -13.77
CA ALA A 98 7.37 1.61 -14.52
C ALA A 98 8.18 0.40 -14.02
N ARG A 99 8.10 0.10 -12.72
CA ARG A 99 8.90 -0.96 -12.06
C ARG A 99 8.05 -2.07 -11.45
N GLN A 100 6.81 -1.78 -11.08
CA GLN A 100 5.98 -2.71 -10.32
C GLN A 100 4.58 -2.86 -10.93
N LYS A 101 4.05 -4.08 -10.83
CA LYS A 101 2.65 -4.41 -11.05
C LYS A 101 2.07 -4.67 -9.68
N LEU A 102 0.98 -3.99 -9.37
CA LEU A 102 0.29 -4.07 -8.09
C LEU A 102 -1.13 -4.58 -8.33
N TYR A 103 -1.53 -5.59 -7.58
CA TYR A 103 -2.93 -5.90 -7.36
C TYR A 103 -3.42 -5.07 -6.18
N VAL A 104 -4.56 -4.40 -6.35
CA VAL A 104 -5.15 -3.52 -5.34
C VAL A 104 -6.59 -3.93 -5.11
N GLN A 105 -6.98 -4.05 -3.85
CA GLN A 105 -8.35 -4.33 -3.42
C GLN A 105 -8.80 -3.26 -2.43
N VAL A 106 -10.02 -2.75 -2.61
CA VAL A 106 -10.64 -1.83 -1.65
C VAL A 106 -11.19 -2.65 -0.49
N LEU A 107 -10.57 -2.52 0.67
CA LEU A 107 -10.94 -3.24 1.89
C LEU A 107 -12.05 -2.52 2.67
N LYS A 108 -12.14 -1.19 2.53
CA LYS A 108 -13.16 -0.36 3.15
C LYS A 108 -13.32 0.94 2.37
N PHE A 109 -14.55 1.38 2.18
CA PHE A 109 -14.86 2.61 1.46
C PHE A 109 -16.04 3.36 2.09
N ASN A 110 -15.76 4.47 2.78
CA ASN A 110 -16.79 5.36 3.31
C ASN A 110 -16.26 6.80 3.45
N ASP A 111 -17.10 7.70 3.95
CA ASP A 111 -16.77 9.12 4.10
C ASP A 111 -15.60 9.42 5.03
N LYS A 112 -15.27 8.52 5.96
CA LYS A 112 -14.20 8.72 6.95
C LYS A 112 -12.87 8.11 6.51
N GLU A 113 -12.91 6.93 5.90
CA GLU A 113 -11.69 6.19 5.54
C GLU A 113 -11.84 5.36 4.26
N ILE A 114 -10.73 5.26 3.54
CA ILE A 114 -10.55 4.40 2.38
C ILE A 114 -9.34 3.50 2.68
N ARG A 115 -9.58 2.19 2.80
CA ARG A 115 -8.52 1.20 3.03
C ARG A 115 -8.24 0.46 1.73
N LEU A 116 -7.01 0.56 1.25
CA LEU A 116 -6.56 -0.12 0.04
C LEU A 116 -5.58 -1.22 0.41
N GLY A 117 -5.97 -2.48 0.20
CA GLY A 117 -5.07 -3.62 0.21
C GLY A 117 -4.24 -3.65 -1.07
N VAL A 118 -2.94 -3.87 -0.94
CA VAL A 118 -1.98 -3.90 -2.05
C VAL A 118 -1.16 -5.19 -1.98
N LYS A 119 -0.97 -5.85 -3.13
CA LYS A 119 -0.04 -6.96 -3.35
C LYS A 119 0.86 -6.64 -4.54
N ASN A 120 2.18 -6.63 -4.33
CA ASN A 120 3.16 -6.47 -5.39
C ASN A 120 3.36 -7.80 -6.15
N ILE A 121 2.56 -7.99 -7.19
CA ILE A 121 2.56 -9.20 -8.00
C ILE A 121 3.78 -9.31 -8.93
N THR A 122 4.56 -8.23 -9.13
CA THR A 122 5.87 -8.34 -9.81
C THR A 122 6.83 -9.22 -9.01
N ILE A 123 6.81 -9.11 -7.68
CA ILE A 123 7.73 -9.83 -6.79
C ILE A 123 7.09 -11.12 -6.28
N LEU A 124 5.82 -11.06 -5.87
CA LEU A 124 5.12 -12.14 -5.18
C LEU A 124 4.46 -13.15 -6.12
N GLY A 125 4.40 -12.85 -7.42
CA GLY A 125 3.66 -13.66 -8.38
C GLY A 125 2.14 -13.47 -8.28
N LYS A 126 1.38 -14.40 -8.89
CA LYS A 126 -0.10 -14.38 -8.90
C LYS A 126 -0.65 -14.51 -7.49
#